data_AF-A0A224YLY1-F1
#
_entry.id   AF-A0A224YLY1-F1
#
_cell.length_a   1.000
_cell.length_b   1.000
_cell.length_c   1.000
_cell.angle_alpha   90.00
_cell.angle_beta   90.00
_cell.angle_gamma   90.00
#
_symmetry.space_group_name_H-M   'P 1'
#
loop_
_entity.id
_entity.type
_entity.pdbx_description
1 polymer ?
#
loop_
_entity_poly.entity_id
_entity_poly.type
_entity_poly.pdbx_seq_one_letter_code
_entity_poly.pdbx_strand_id
1 'polypeptide(L)'
;MKTGSDFVVLLVTICYMTGPSQSIFIKENEFKAFLNTPQPIWTFNTTNKYNKNFCIVDIKQHMLKEKIMYRHTFYVDYSRRQMVSVEMEGAFKYSDNMVASPKGSKVVFKPHLVYLDQDNFCAVIKVSPKLPNRGQSWHDLRMWNSTLTKYRRPSITCAHYFNLAAKHGRQTYQPICQKILFQVNPRQQKIVQGHKTYMNTSV
;
A
#
# COMPACT_ATOMS: atom_id res chain seq x y z
N MET A 1 -73.43 2.25 -30.08
CA MET A 1 -72.32 1.46 -30.65
C MET A 1 -71.01 2.07 -30.19
N LYS A 2 -70.04 1.24 -29.79
CA LYS A 2 -68.67 1.57 -29.31
C LYS A 2 -67.97 2.54 -30.27
N THR A 3 -67.14 3.48 -29.83
CA THR A 3 -65.74 3.34 -29.33
C THR A 3 -65.37 4.62 -28.53
N GLY A 4 -64.63 4.65 -27.43
CA GLY A 4 -63.35 4.01 -27.13
C GLY A 4 -62.19 4.96 -27.50
N SER A 5 -61.24 5.19 -26.56
CA SER A 5 -60.02 6.03 -26.63
C SER A 5 -60.18 7.54 -26.30
N ASP A 6 -59.36 8.21 -25.47
CA ASP A 6 -58.13 7.86 -24.76
C ASP A 6 -57.91 8.78 -23.53
N PHE A 7 -57.28 8.21 -22.51
CA PHE A 7 -56.74 8.89 -21.33
C PHE A 7 -55.51 9.75 -21.68
N VAL A 8 -55.47 11.00 -21.22
CA VAL A 8 -54.19 11.68 -20.92
C VAL A 8 -54.35 12.48 -19.63
N VAL A 9 -54.01 11.85 -18.51
CA VAL A 9 -53.76 12.55 -17.24
C VAL A 9 -52.35 13.11 -17.33
N LEU A 10 -52.23 14.43 -17.49
CA LEU A 10 -50.94 15.12 -17.49
C LEU A 10 -50.44 15.23 -16.04
N LEU A 11 -49.71 14.21 -15.55
CA LEU A 11 -48.95 14.31 -14.31
C LEU A 11 -47.72 15.18 -14.56
N VAL A 12 -47.80 16.45 -14.18
CA VAL A 12 -46.66 17.35 -14.15
C VAL A 12 -45.78 16.98 -12.94
N THR A 13 -44.78 16.13 -13.16
CA THR A 13 -43.72 15.86 -12.19
C THR A 13 -42.81 17.07 -12.12
N ILE A 14 -43.00 17.93 -11.12
CA ILE A 14 -42.06 18.99 -10.78
C ILE A 14 -40.85 18.34 -10.11
N CYS A 15 -39.88 17.94 -10.92
CA CYS A 15 -38.55 17.54 -10.45
C CYS A 15 -37.65 18.77 -10.58
N TYR A 16 -37.54 19.57 -9.51
CA TYR A 16 -36.56 20.65 -9.46
C TYR A 16 -35.72 20.60 -8.18
N MET A 17 -34.50 20.11 -8.38
CA MET A 17 -33.25 20.65 -7.85
C MET A 17 -33.02 20.56 -6.34
N THR A 18 -32.86 19.33 -5.82
CA THR A 18 -31.76 19.15 -4.87
C THR A 18 -30.47 19.29 -5.66
N GLY A 19 -29.89 20.49 -5.67
CA GLY A 19 -28.53 20.70 -6.18
C GLY A 19 -27.59 19.68 -5.55
N PRO A 20 -26.47 19.31 -6.19
CA PRO A 20 -25.53 18.40 -5.57
C PRO A 20 -25.10 19.07 -4.27
N SER A 21 -25.52 18.49 -3.15
CA SER A 21 -24.89 18.73 -1.86
C SER A 21 -23.45 18.33 -2.09
N GLN A 22 -22.61 19.32 -2.41
CA GLN A 22 -21.17 19.16 -2.38
C GLN A 22 -20.87 18.92 -0.92
N SER A 23 -20.97 17.65 -0.52
CA SER A 23 -20.52 17.22 0.77
C SER A 23 -19.08 17.68 0.86
N ILE A 24 -18.78 18.46 1.90
CA ILE A 24 -17.44 18.83 2.30
C ILE A 24 -16.79 17.57 2.89
N PHE A 25 -16.82 16.46 2.15
CA PHE A 25 -16.06 15.27 2.47
C PHE A 25 -14.60 15.68 2.28
N ILE A 26 -13.94 15.96 3.40
CA ILE A 26 -12.48 16.01 3.46
C ILE A 26 -12.00 14.72 2.79
N LYS A 27 -11.39 14.82 1.61
CA LYS A 27 -10.89 13.67 0.87
C LYS A 27 -9.96 12.89 1.81
N GLU A 28 -10.34 11.65 2.11
CA GLU A 28 -9.53 10.79 2.96
C GLU A 28 -8.15 10.60 2.31
N ASN A 29 -7.09 10.61 3.12
CA ASN A 29 -5.73 10.43 2.61
C ASN A 29 -5.60 8.99 2.06
N GLU A 30 -5.53 8.86 0.74
CA GLU A 30 -5.51 7.56 0.05
C GLU A 30 -4.26 6.75 0.45
N PHE A 31 -3.15 7.44 0.72
CA PHE A 31 -1.94 6.78 1.20
C PHE A 31 -2.12 6.17 2.59
N LYS A 32 -2.87 6.84 3.47
CA LYS A 32 -3.26 6.27 4.76
C LYS A 32 -4.14 5.03 4.57
N ALA A 33 -5.09 5.06 3.64
CA ALA A 33 -5.94 3.90 3.33
C ALA A 33 -5.10 2.70 2.86
N PHE A 34 -4.15 2.92 1.95
CA PHE A 34 -3.21 1.89 1.49
C PHE A 34 -2.39 1.26 2.63
N LEU A 35 -1.89 2.08 3.55
CA LEU A 35 -1.10 1.62 4.70
C LEU A 35 -1.97 1.00 5.81
N ASN A 36 -3.27 1.26 5.85
CA ASN A 36 -4.17 0.78 6.89
C ASN A 36 -4.63 -0.67 6.69
N THR A 37 -3.69 -1.58 6.45
CA THR A 37 -3.95 -3.02 6.29
C THR A 37 -3.32 -3.82 7.44
N PRO A 38 -3.91 -4.96 7.86
CA PRO A 38 -3.25 -5.88 8.80
C PRO A 38 -2.15 -6.73 8.11
N GLN A 39 -2.06 -6.68 6.78
CA GLN A 39 -1.13 -7.50 6.02
C GLN A 39 0.24 -6.82 5.89
N PRO A 40 1.33 -7.59 5.77
CA PRO A 40 2.62 -7.03 5.36
C PRO A 40 2.53 -6.35 3.99
N ILE A 41 3.26 -5.24 3.84
CA ILE A 41 3.38 -4.51 2.58
C ILE A 41 4.82 -4.65 2.10
N TRP A 42 4.99 -5.23 0.92
CA TRP A 42 6.30 -5.46 0.32
C TRP A 42 6.66 -4.36 -0.65
N THR A 43 7.92 -3.94 -0.66
CA THR A 43 8.48 -3.25 -1.81
C THR A 43 8.83 -4.31 -2.86
N PHE A 44 8.09 -4.31 -3.97
CA PHE A 44 8.31 -5.21 -5.09
C PHE A 44 9.48 -4.72 -5.96
N ASN A 45 9.41 -3.46 -6.39
CA ASN A 45 10.45 -2.77 -7.15
C ASN A 45 10.83 -1.46 -6.48
N THR A 46 12.09 -1.04 -6.64
CA THR A 46 12.56 0.27 -6.18
C THR A 46 13.55 0.89 -7.18
N THR A 47 13.57 2.20 -7.28
CA THR A 47 14.67 2.94 -7.94
C THR A 47 15.74 3.43 -6.97
N ASN A 48 15.67 3.04 -5.70
CA ASN A 48 16.68 3.42 -4.73
C ASN A 48 18.04 2.82 -5.08
N LYS A 49 18.99 3.69 -5.46
CA LYS A 49 20.37 3.32 -5.81
C LYS A 49 21.33 3.37 -4.61
N TYR A 50 20.88 3.87 -3.46
CA TYR A 50 21.73 4.10 -2.29
C TYR A 50 22.02 2.86 -1.46
N ASN A 51 21.18 1.83 -1.56
CA ASN A 51 21.39 0.56 -0.86
C ASN A 51 21.02 -0.63 -1.75
N LYS A 52 21.54 -1.79 -1.36
CA LYS A 52 21.29 -3.08 -2.01
C LYS A 52 20.25 -3.92 -1.27
N ASN A 53 19.43 -3.28 -0.44
CA ASN A 53 18.46 -3.97 0.40
C ASN A 53 17.52 -4.82 -0.45
N PHE A 54 17.14 -5.99 0.05
CA PHE A 54 16.18 -6.87 -0.61
C PHE A 54 15.22 -7.47 0.43
N CYS A 55 14.10 -8.04 -0.03
CA CYS A 55 13.01 -8.47 0.84
C CYS A 55 12.56 -7.38 1.81
N ILE A 56 12.32 -6.19 1.27
CA ILE A 56 11.92 -5.01 2.04
C ILE A 56 10.43 -5.10 2.33
N VAL A 57 10.06 -5.12 3.60
CA VAL A 57 8.69 -5.27 4.07
C VAL A 57 8.38 -4.28 5.19
N ASP A 58 7.20 -3.67 5.11
CA ASP A 58 6.62 -2.86 6.16
C ASP A 58 5.46 -3.63 6.82
N ILE A 59 5.48 -3.71 8.15
CA ILE A 59 4.44 -4.36 8.95
C ILE A 59 3.84 -3.33 9.90
N LYS A 60 2.57 -2.98 9.67
CA LYS A 60 1.83 -2.07 10.54
C LYS A 60 1.74 -2.63 11.96
N GLN A 61 2.12 -1.83 12.94
CA GLN A 61 1.91 -2.13 14.36
C GLN A 61 0.63 -1.47 14.85
N HIS A 62 0.55 -0.14 14.68
CA HIS A 62 -0.60 0.66 15.12
C HIS A 62 -0.93 1.75 14.10
N MET A 63 -2.22 2.06 13.99
CA MET A 63 -2.74 3.18 13.22
C MET A 63 -3.61 4.03 14.15
N LEU A 64 -3.24 5.29 14.33
CA LEU A 64 -4.04 6.31 15.00
C LEU A 64 -4.54 7.29 13.93
N LYS A 65 -5.37 8.27 14.32
CA LYS A 65 -6.02 9.20 13.38
C LYS A 65 -5.07 9.78 12.32
N GLU A 66 -3.92 10.32 12.74
CA GLU A 66 -2.93 10.90 11.82
C GLU A 66 -1.51 10.34 12.01
N LYS A 67 -1.38 9.21 12.71
CA LYS A 67 -0.09 8.60 12.99
C LYS A 67 -0.09 7.12 12.70
N ILE A 68 1.03 6.61 12.19
CA ILE A 68 1.27 5.18 12.00
C ILE A 68 2.56 4.79 12.70
N MET A 69 2.55 3.62 13.32
CA MET A 69 3.74 2.92 13.79
C MET A 69 3.85 1.63 13.00
N TYR A 70 5.04 1.36 12.46
CA TYR A 70 5.27 0.16 11.66
C TYR A 70 6.73 -0.31 11.80
N ARG A 71 6.95 -1.60 11.58
CA ARG A 71 8.30 -2.15 11.47
C ARG A 71 8.71 -2.18 10.01
N HIS A 72 9.84 -1.55 9.71
CA HIS A 72 10.52 -1.64 8.43
C HIS A 72 11.61 -2.70 8.53
N THR A 73 11.43 -3.81 7.84
CA THR A 73 12.36 -4.95 7.86
C THR A 73 12.90 -5.23 6.47
N PHE A 74 14.19 -5.51 6.38
CA PHE A 74 14.85 -5.86 5.13
C PHE A 74 16.10 -6.68 5.38
N TYR A 75 16.63 -7.32 4.34
CA TYR A 75 17.98 -7.82 4.34
C TYR A 75 18.92 -6.81 3.66
N VAL A 76 20.08 -6.52 4.25
CA VAL A 76 21.03 -5.46 3.79
C VAL A 76 21.56 -5.72 2.38
N ASP A 77 21.87 -6.97 2.09
CA ASP A 77 22.43 -7.42 0.81
C ASP A 77 22.14 -8.92 0.63
N TYR A 78 21.93 -9.31 -0.63
CA TYR A 78 21.61 -10.67 -1.05
C TYR A 78 22.63 -11.72 -0.58
N SER A 79 23.92 -11.37 -0.56
CA SER A 79 24.98 -12.30 -0.17
C SER A 79 25.03 -12.51 1.35
N ARG A 80 24.95 -11.43 2.13
CA ARG A 80 25.07 -11.49 3.60
C ARG A 80 23.81 -11.95 4.30
N ARG A 81 22.63 -11.71 3.71
CA ARG A 81 21.30 -12.01 4.30
C ARG A 81 21.14 -11.55 5.75
N GLN A 82 21.86 -10.50 6.14
CA GLN A 82 21.74 -9.90 7.46
C GLN A 82 20.40 -9.16 7.54
N MET A 83 19.53 -9.62 8.44
CA MET A 83 18.22 -9.00 8.67
C MET A 83 18.39 -7.75 9.54
N VAL A 84 17.75 -6.67 9.12
CA VAL A 84 17.61 -5.44 9.89
C VAL A 84 16.12 -5.16 10.05
N SER A 85 15.70 -4.82 11.27
CA SER A 85 14.34 -4.41 11.57
C SER A 85 14.37 -3.11 12.36
N VAL A 86 13.72 -2.08 11.84
CA VAL A 86 13.68 -0.74 12.42
C VAL A 86 12.23 -0.39 12.74
N GLU A 87 11.98 0.14 13.93
CA GLU A 87 10.68 0.73 14.26
C GLU A 87 10.59 2.13 13.64
N MET A 88 9.53 2.36 12.89
CA MET A 88 9.27 3.59 12.16
C MET A 88 8.04 4.27 12.72
N GLU A 89 8.10 5.60 12.79
CA GLU A 89 6.97 6.45 13.11
C GLU A 89 6.63 7.27 11.86
N GLY A 90 5.35 7.39 11.56
CA GLY A 90 4.83 8.19 10.46
C GLY A 90 3.73 9.13 10.93
N ALA A 91 3.74 10.36 10.42
CA ALA A 91 2.66 11.32 10.58
C ALA A 91 2.11 11.70 9.21
N PHE A 92 0.81 11.47 9.01
CA PHE A 92 0.13 11.88 7.78
C PHE A 92 0.00 13.40 7.76
N LYS A 93 0.09 14.00 6.58
CA LYS A 93 -0.25 15.42 6.34
C LYS A 93 -1.35 15.47 5.26
N TYR A 94 -1.71 16.68 4.84
CA TYR A 94 -2.75 16.88 3.82
C TYR A 94 -2.41 16.16 2.51
N SER A 95 -3.42 15.45 1.98
CA SER A 95 -3.49 14.70 0.71
C SER A 95 -2.22 13.93 0.31
N ASP A 96 -2.28 12.61 0.44
CA ASP A 96 -1.43 11.64 -0.25
C ASP A 96 0.05 11.60 0.18
N ASN A 97 0.38 12.15 1.34
CA ASN A 97 1.74 12.17 1.86
C ASN A 97 1.83 11.81 3.35
N MET A 98 3.06 11.46 3.75
CA MET A 98 3.45 11.19 5.12
C MET A 98 4.85 11.77 5.38
N VAL A 99 5.14 12.08 6.63
CA VAL A 99 6.50 12.28 7.13
C VAL A 99 6.85 11.09 7.99
N ALA A 100 7.92 10.37 7.67
CA ALA A 100 8.31 9.14 8.34
C ALA A 100 9.76 9.19 8.81
N SER A 101 10.05 8.58 9.96
CA SER A 101 11.40 8.50 10.52
C SER A 101 11.58 7.21 11.32
N PRO A 102 12.79 6.64 11.37
CA PRO A 102 13.13 5.67 12.41
C PRO A 102 12.86 6.31 13.78
N LYS A 103 12.28 5.54 14.70
CA LYS A 103 12.00 6.01 16.05
C LYS A 103 13.26 6.52 16.74
N GLY A 104 13.20 7.74 17.28
CA GLY A 104 14.33 8.41 17.91
C GLY A 104 15.40 8.97 16.96
N SER A 105 15.22 8.86 15.64
CA SER A 105 16.15 9.40 14.65
C SER A 105 15.76 10.80 14.17
N LYS A 106 16.76 11.63 13.85
CA LYS A 106 16.58 12.91 13.16
C LYS A 106 16.46 12.77 11.64
N VAL A 107 16.70 11.57 11.09
CA VAL A 107 16.58 11.29 9.66
C VAL A 107 15.11 11.17 9.30
N VAL A 108 14.68 11.99 8.33
CA VAL A 108 13.29 12.07 7.90
C VAL A 108 13.15 11.70 6.44
N PHE A 109 12.14 10.90 6.13
CA PHE A 109 11.68 10.56 4.80
C PHE A 109 10.30 11.18 4.57
N LYS A 110 10.03 11.61 3.34
CA LYS A 110 8.71 12.09 2.92
C LYS A 110 8.17 11.18 1.82
N PRO A 111 7.47 10.09 2.17
CA PRO A 111 6.75 9.29 1.19
C PRO A 111 5.52 10.05 0.68
N HIS A 112 5.34 10.03 -0.64
CA HIS A 112 4.22 10.63 -1.36
C HIS A 112 3.65 9.58 -2.32
N LEU A 113 2.35 9.35 -2.25
CA LEU A 113 1.64 8.45 -3.14
C LEU A 113 1.54 9.06 -4.54
N VAL A 114 2.07 8.36 -5.53
CA VAL A 114 2.06 8.75 -6.95
C VAL A 114 0.88 8.10 -7.67
N TYR A 115 0.59 6.85 -7.33
CA TYR A 115 -0.52 6.08 -7.89
C TYR A 115 -0.99 5.06 -6.85
N LEU A 116 -2.29 4.85 -6.78
CA LEU A 116 -2.94 3.80 -6.02
C LEU A 116 -3.88 3.04 -6.95
N ASP A 117 -3.79 1.72 -6.93
CA ASP A 117 -4.68 0.85 -7.68
C ASP A 117 -6.09 0.85 -7.08
N GLN A 118 -7.12 0.58 -7.90
CA GLN A 118 -8.53 0.66 -7.50
C GLN A 118 -8.86 -0.22 -6.28
N ASP A 119 -8.21 -1.37 -6.16
CA ASP A 119 -8.39 -2.31 -5.05
C ASP A 119 -7.44 -2.03 -3.87
N ASN A 120 -6.68 -0.92 -3.91
CA ASN A 120 -5.74 -0.47 -2.90
C ASN A 120 -4.62 -1.47 -2.53
N PHE A 121 -4.40 -2.53 -3.30
CA PHE A 121 -3.35 -3.51 -2.99
C PHE A 121 -1.99 -3.16 -3.58
N CYS A 122 -1.91 -2.20 -4.52
CA CYS A 122 -0.69 -1.79 -5.20
C CYS A 122 -0.57 -0.27 -5.21
N ALA A 123 0.61 0.24 -4.84
CA ALA A 123 0.89 1.66 -4.80
C ALA A 123 2.28 1.97 -5.39
N VAL A 124 2.38 3.10 -6.09
CA VAL A 124 3.66 3.70 -6.47
C VAL A 124 3.90 4.88 -5.55
N ILE A 125 5.03 4.87 -4.85
CA ILE A 125 5.34 5.85 -3.81
C ILE A 125 6.67 6.51 -4.12
N LYS A 126 6.70 7.84 -4.20
CA LYS A 126 7.92 8.63 -4.25
C LYS A 126 8.42 8.86 -2.84
N VAL A 127 9.67 8.52 -2.55
CA VAL A 127 10.30 8.75 -1.25
C VAL A 127 11.36 9.82 -1.39
N SER A 128 11.17 10.94 -0.68
CA SER A 128 12.14 12.04 -0.65
C SER A 128 12.84 12.10 0.71
N PRO A 129 14.15 11.77 0.80
CA PRO A 129 14.89 11.89 2.04
C PRO A 129 15.21 13.37 2.32
N LYS A 130 15.05 13.81 3.57
CA LYS A 130 15.60 15.08 4.05
C LYS A 130 16.99 14.81 4.65
N LEU A 131 18.01 14.87 3.80
CA LEU A 131 19.41 14.72 4.20
C LEU A 131 20.19 16.03 3.93
N PRO A 132 21.23 16.36 4.73
CA PRO A 132 22.00 17.61 4.60
C PRO A 132 22.58 17.84 3.20
N ASN A 133 22.96 16.77 2.48
CA ASN A 133 23.60 16.85 1.15
C ASN A 133 22.69 16.42 -0.01
N ARG A 134 21.41 16.82 0.02
CA ARG A 134 20.40 16.57 -1.05
C ARG A 134 20.34 15.09 -1.49
N GLY A 135 19.78 14.22 -0.66
CA GLY A 135 19.46 12.85 -1.10
C GLY A 135 18.46 12.90 -2.26
N GLN A 136 18.78 12.20 -3.37
CA GLN A 136 17.85 12.09 -4.50
C GLN A 136 16.64 11.28 -4.07
N SER A 137 15.47 11.69 -4.57
CA SER A 137 14.25 10.91 -4.35
C SER A 137 14.28 9.64 -5.19
N TRP A 138 13.61 8.60 -4.71
CA TRP A 138 13.39 7.37 -5.46
C TRP A 138 11.90 7.02 -5.48
N HIS A 139 11.54 6.01 -6.27
CA HIS A 139 10.20 5.47 -6.35
C HIS A 139 10.20 4.01 -5.91
N ASP A 140 9.19 3.62 -5.15
CA ASP A 140 8.91 2.25 -4.74
C ASP A 140 7.57 1.81 -5.33
N LEU A 141 7.53 0.63 -5.94
CA LEU A 141 6.29 -0.11 -6.20
C LEU A 141 6.05 -1.02 -5.01
N ARG A 142 4.98 -0.76 -4.26
CA ARG A 142 4.63 -1.52 -3.05
C ARG A 142 3.34 -2.28 -3.22
N MET A 143 3.28 -3.47 -2.61
CA MET A 143 2.15 -4.38 -2.75
C MET A 143 1.78 -5.06 -1.44
N TRP A 144 0.50 -5.31 -1.23
CA TRP A 144 0.02 -6.12 -0.12
C TRP A 144 0.42 -7.59 -0.28
N ASN A 145 0.72 -8.24 0.84
CA ASN A 145 1.20 -9.63 0.87
C ASN A 145 0.25 -10.61 0.16
N SER A 146 -1.07 -10.55 0.41
CA SER A 146 -2.06 -11.45 -0.21
C SER A 146 -2.03 -11.43 -1.74
N THR A 147 -1.82 -10.25 -2.34
CA THR A 147 -1.76 -10.11 -3.80
C THR A 147 -0.46 -10.72 -4.33
N LEU A 148 0.67 -10.47 -3.66
CA LEU A 148 1.95 -11.06 -4.05
C LEU A 148 2.00 -12.57 -3.89
N THR A 149 1.37 -13.13 -2.85
CA THR A 149 1.30 -14.59 -2.67
C THR A 149 0.42 -15.25 -3.74
N LYS A 150 -0.67 -14.59 -4.14
CA LYS A 150 -1.61 -15.11 -5.16
C LYS A 150 -1.07 -14.96 -6.58
N TYR A 151 -0.62 -13.77 -6.96
CA TYR A 151 -0.31 -13.44 -8.37
C TYR A 151 1.18 -13.33 -8.66
N ARG A 152 2.02 -13.14 -7.64
CA ARG A 152 3.50 -12.98 -7.75
C ARG A 152 3.98 -11.82 -8.62
N ARG A 153 3.09 -10.93 -9.06
CA ARG A 153 3.40 -9.77 -9.90
C ARG A 153 2.41 -8.62 -9.64
N PRO A 154 2.81 -7.36 -9.90
CA PRO A 154 1.89 -6.22 -9.88
C PRO A 154 0.84 -6.27 -10.99
N SER A 155 -0.23 -5.49 -10.82
CA SER A 155 -1.17 -5.20 -11.90
C SER A 155 -0.44 -4.48 -13.04
N ILE A 156 -0.93 -4.65 -14.27
CA ILE A 156 -0.34 -3.99 -15.46
C ILE A 156 -0.35 -2.47 -15.27
N THR A 157 -1.44 -1.93 -14.71
CA THR A 157 -1.59 -0.49 -14.44
C THR A 157 -0.57 0.00 -13.40
N CYS A 158 -0.41 -0.70 -12.28
CA CYS A 158 0.55 -0.30 -11.25
C CYS A 158 2.00 -0.36 -11.76
N ALA A 159 2.34 -1.39 -12.56
CA ALA A 159 3.63 -1.48 -13.23
C ALA A 159 3.84 -0.34 -14.25
N HIS A 160 2.80 0.03 -14.99
CA HIS A 160 2.84 1.14 -15.94
C HIS A 160 3.15 2.48 -15.23
N TYR A 161 2.42 2.82 -14.16
CA TYR A 161 2.68 4.06 -13.41
C TYR A 161 4.06 4.07 -12.76
N PHE A 162 4.57 2.93 -12.30
CA PHE A 162 5.95 2.84 -11.81
C PHE A 162 6.95 3.16 -12.93
N ASN A 163 6.75 2.58 -14.13
CA ASN A 163 7.64 2.80 -15.27
C ASN A 163 7.56 4.24 -15.83
N LEU A 164 6.40 4.90 -15.73
CA LEU A 164 6.27 6.32 -16.04
C LEU A 164 7.06 7.20 -15.06
N ALA A 165 6.98 6.89 -13.77
CA ALA A 165 7.72 7.61 -12.72
C ALA A 165 9.23 7.31 -12.76
N ALA A 166 9.62 6.17 -13.34
CA ALA A 166 10.99 5.68 -13.37
C ALA A 166 11.24 4.75 -14.57
N LYS A 167 12.11 5.19 -15.50
CA LYS A 167 12.50 4.37 -16.68
C LYS A 167 13.00 2.97 -16.30
N HIS A 168 13.74 2.83 -15.19
CA HIS A 168 14.28 1.55 -14.70
C HIS A 168 14.26 1.47 -13.17
N GLY A 169 13.94 0.28 -12.65
CA GLY A 169 14.01 -0.07 -11.23
C GLY A 169 14.58 -1.45 -11.00
N ARG A 170 14.97 -1.74 -9.76
CA ARG A 170 15.45 -3.05 -9.30
C ARG A 170 14.34 -3.78 -8.56
N GLN A 171 14.13 -5.05 -8.91
CA GLN A 171 13.24 -5.92 -8.16
C GLN A 171 13.88 -6.29 -6.82
N THR A 172 13.16 -6.02 -5.73
CA THR A 172 13.59 -6.29 -4.34
C THR A 172 12.86 -7.47 -3.74
N TYR A 173 11.67 -7.78 -4.22
CA TYR A 173 10.89 -8.93 -3.78
C TYR A 173 11.16 -10.18 -4.63
N GLN A 174 11.27 -11.32 -3.97
CA GLN A 174 11.31 -12.65 -4.56
C GLN A 174 10.48 -13.59 -3.68
N PRO A 175 9.99 -14.73 -4.19
CA PRO A 175 9.20 -15.67 -3.38
C PRO A 175 9.89 -16.10 -2.08
N ILE A 176 11.23 -16.18 -2.07
CA ILE A 176 12.03 -16.50 -0.87
C ILE A 176 11.86 -15.49 0.27
N CYS A 177 11.47 -14.25 -0.05
CA CYS A 177 11.31 -13.18 0.92
C CYS A 177 10.26 -13.48 1.98
N GLN A 178 9.25 -14.28 1.66
CA GLN A 178 8.22 -14.71 2.62
C GLN A 178 8.82 -15.32 3.89
N LYS A 179 10.05 -15.86 3.83
CA LYS A 179 10.76 -16.38 5.00
C LYS A 179 11.03 -15.33 6.08
N ILE A 180 11.17 -14.05 5.73
CA ILE A 180 11.43 -12.98 6.69
C ILE A 180 10.27 -12.83 7.69
N LEU A 181 9.04 -13.12 7.27
CA LEU A 181 7.85 -12.97 8.11
C LEU A 181 7.86 -13.94 9.28
N PHE A 182 8.40 -15.14 9.10
CA PHE A 182 8.55 -16.13 10.18
C PHE A 182 9.62 -15.72 11.20
N GLN A 183 10.60 -14.92 10.79
CA GLN A 183 11.69 -14.46 11.66
C GLN A 183 11.27 -13.24 12.49
N VAL A 184 10.41 -12.39 11.93
CA VAL A 184 9.92 -11.17 12.60
C VAL A 184 8.77 -11.47 13.58
N ASN A 185 8.03 -12.57 13.39
CA ASN A 185 6.85 -12.85 14.21
C ASN A 185 6.63 -14.35 14.50
N PRO A 186 7.11 -14.87 15.65
CA PRO A 186 6.87 -16.26 16.04
C PRO A 186 5.38 -16.61 16.23
N ARG A 187 4.51 -15.62 16.54
CA ARG A 187 3.08 -15.87 16.77
C ARG A 187 2.28 -16.07 15.47
N GLN A 188 2.74 -15.56 14.33
CA GLN A 188 2.15 -15.85 13.02
C GLN A 188 2.39 -17.30 12.55
N GLN A 189 3.34 -18.02 13.18
CA GLN A 189 3.54 -19.46 12.92
C GLN A 189 2.28 -20.27 13.19
N LYS A 190 1.52 -19.95 14.25
CA LYS A 190 0.27 -20.67 14.60
C LYS A 190 -0.86 -20.44 13.59
N ILE A 191 -0.96 -19.26 12.99
CA ILE A 191 -2.04 -18.92 12.04
C ILE A 191 -1.76 -19.53 10.65
N VAL A 192 -0.49 -19.59 10.22
CA VAL A 192 -0.11 -20.19 8.93
C VAL A 192 -0.04 -21.71 9.01
N GLN A 193 0.34 -22.31 10.14
CA GLN A 193 0.21 -23.75 10.35
C GLN A 193 -1.25 -24.18 10.52
N GLY A 194 -2.11 -23.37 11.17
CA GLY A 194 -3.54 -23.66 11.33
C GLY A 194 -4.33 -23.70 10.00
N HIS A 195 -3.86 -23.01 8.96
CA HIS A 195 -4.43 -23.11 7.61
C HIS A 195 -3.90 -24.30 6.79
N LYS A 196 -2.85 -24.99 7.22
CA LYS A 196 -2.34 -26.20 6.56
C LYS A 196 -2.97 -27.51 7.08
N THR A 197 -3.82 -27.45 8.10
CA THR A 197 -4.42 -28.64 8.73
C THR A 197 -5.86 -28.95 8.29
N TYR A 198 -6.41 -28.24 7.31
CA TYR A 198 -7.74 -28.54 6.72
C TYR A 198 -7.64 -28.82 5.22
N MET A 199 -6.90 -29.87 4.84
CA MET A 199 -6.99 -30.49 3.51
C MET A 199 -6.61 -31.98 3.56
N ASN A 200 -6.89 -32.66 4.68
CA ASN A 200 -6.83 -34.13 4.78
C ASN A 200 -7.82 -34.58 5.84
N THR A 201 -9.09 -34.72 5.44
CA THR A 201 -10.08 -35.61 6.06
C THR A 201 -11.38 -35.46 5.27
N SER A 202 -11.61 -36.36 4.32
CA SER A 202 -12.93 -36.76 3.82
C SER A 202 -12.75 -38.04 3.00
N VAL A 203 -13.06 -39.15 3.68
CA VAL A 203 -13.59 -40.45 3.21
C VAL A 203 -13.00 -41.05 1.93
#